data_AF-A0A4U1YXI0-F1
#
_entry.id   AF-A0A4U1YXI0-F1
#
_cell.length_a   1.000
_cell.length_b   1.000
_cell.length_c   1.000
_cell.angle_alpha   90.00
_cell.angle_beta   90.00
_cell.angle_gamma   90.00
#
_symmetry.space_group_name_H-M   'P 1'
#
loop_
_entity.id
_entity.type
_entity.pdbx_description
1 polymer ?
#
loop_
_entity_poly.entity_id
_entity_poly.type
_entity_poly.pdbx_seq_one_letter_code
_entity_poly.pdbx_strand_id
1 'polypeptide(L)'
;DNFGQAQEIDINAKAGDDIEELATYINGQQDSVKASVTEDGKLQMFTGNNKVSGDVSFSGGLAGELGIQAGKEVTVDTIDVTSVGGAQESVAVIDAALKYVDSHRAELGAFQNRFDHA
;
A
#
# COMPACT_ATOMS: atom_id res chain seq x y z
N ASP A 1 0.62 12.20 2.67
CA ASP A 1 1.95 11.54 2.69
C ASP A 1 2.44 11.46 4.15
N ASN A 2 3.66 10.97 4.37
CA ASN A 2 4.27 10.90 5.71
C ASN A 2 4.55 12.26 6.36
N PHE A 3 4.46 13.35 5.62
CA PHE A 3 4.70 14.70 6.11
C PHE A 3 3.38 15.42 6.46
N GLY A 4 2.26 14.69 6.41
CA GLY A 4 0.92 15.21 6.70
C GLY A 4 0.32 16.04 5.57
N GLN A 5 0.92 16.04 4.37
CA GLN A 5 0.37 16.73 3.21
C GLN A 5 -0.62 15.82 2.49
N ALA A 6 -1.77 16.36 2.09
CA ALA A 6 -2.70 15.62 1.23
C ALA A 6 -2.05 15.34 -0.13
N GLN A 7 -2.19 14.10 -0.60
CA GLN A 7 -1.74 13.68 -1.93
C GLN A 7 -2.95 13.12 -2.66
N GLU A 8 -3.19 13.61 -3.87
CA GLU A 8 -4.25 13.12 -4.75
C GLU A 8 -3.61 12.29 -5.86
N ILE A 9 -4.16 11.10 -6.10
CA ILE A 9 -3.71 10.18 -7.15
C ILE A 9 -4.89 9.95 -8.08
N ASP A 10 -4.81 10.53 -9.28
CA ASP A 10 -5.81 10.31 -10.32
C ASP A 10 -5.58 8.99 -11.02
N ILE A 11 -6.59 8.13 -11.01
CA ILE A 11 -6.60 6.84 -11.71
C ILE A 11 -7.64 6.91 -12.83
N ASN A 12 -7.15 6.83 -14.07
CA ASN A 12 -8.00 6.83 -15.25
C ASN A 12 -8.01 5.44 -15.88
N ALA A 13 -9.14 4.75 -15.79
CA ALA A 13 -9.40 3.51 -16.52
C ALA A 13 -9.92 3.83 -17.92
N LYS A 14 -9.53 3.05 -18.94
CA LYS A 14 -10.21 3.11 -20.24
C LYS A 14 -11.40 2.17 -20.24
N ALA A 15 -12.43 2.56 -20.98
CA ALA A 15 -13.60 1.70 -21.15
C ALA A 15 -13.19 0.40 -21.86
N GLY A 16 -13.44 -0.72 -21.18
CA GLY A 16 -13.07 -2.05 -21.66
C GLY A 16 -11.70 -2.56 -21.18
N ASP A 17 -10.97 -1.81 -20.34
CA ASP A 17 -9.80 -2.36 -19.63
C ASP A 17 -10.27 -3.38 -18.59
N ASP A 18 -9.55 -4.50 -18.49
CA ASP A 18 -9.79 -5.50 -17.46
C ASP A 18 -9.18 -5.04 -16.12
N ILE A 19 -9.71 -5.53 -14.99
CA ILE A 19 -9.26 -5.11 -13.65
C ILE A 19 -7.79 -5.46 -13.37
N GLU A 20 -7.26 -6.50 -13.99
CA GLU A 20 -5.86 -6.89 -13.95
C GLU A 20 -4.97 -5.87 -14.66
N GLU A 21 -5.44 -5.32 -15.78
CA GLU A 21 -4.75 -4.25 -16.50
C GLU A 21 -4.75 -2.96 -15.67
N LEU A 22 -5.88 -2.65 -15.03
CA LEU A 22 -5.98 -1.53 -14.10
C LEU A 22 -5.04 -1.70 -12.89
N ALA A 23 -4.98 -2.89 -12.29
CA ALA A 23 -4.06 -3.18 -11.20
C ALA A 23 -2.60 -2.99 -11.64
N THR A 24 -2.26 -3.48 -12.84
CA THR A 24 -0.93 -3.30 -13.44
C THR A 24 -0.62 -1.82 -13.68
N TYR A 25 -1.58 -1.06 -14.21
CA TYR A 25 -1.46 0.37 -14.43
C TYR A 25 -1.22 1.15 -13.13
N ILE A 26 -2.00 0.88 -12.07
CA ILE A 26 -1.85 1.53 -10.76
C ILE A 26 -0.47 1.25 -10.17
N ASN A 27 0.01 0.01 -10.24
CA ASN A 27 1.33 -0.39 -9.77
C ASN A 27 2.48 0.27 -10.56
N GLY A 28 2.25 0.63 -11.83
CA GLY A 28 3.23 1.31 -12.68
C GLY A 28 3.25 2.83 -12.56
N GLN A 29 2.15 3.44 -12.10
CA GLN A 29 2.02 4.90 -11.99
C GLN A 29 2.88 5.48 -10.86
N GLN A 30 2.94 4.79 -9.72
CA GLN A 30 3.64 5.28 -8.53
C GLN A 30 3.96 4.15 -7.54
N ASP A 31 4.88 4.41 -6.60
CA ASP A 31 5.37 3.40 -5.66
C ASP A 31 4.63 3.32 -4.32
N SER A 32 3.90 4.36 -3.93
CA SER A 32 3.19 4.48 -2.64
C SER A 32 1.91 3.66 -2.51
N VAL A 33 1.28 3.26 -3.61
CA VAL A 33 0.07 2.43 -3.66
C VAL A 33 0.38 1.20 -4.49
N LYS A 34 0.05 0.04 -3.94
CA LYS A 34 0.08 -1.25 -4.63
C LYS A 34 -1.34 -1.71 -4.91
N ALA A 35 -1.57 -2.32 -6.05
CA ALA A 35 -2.87 -2.86 -6.43
C ALA A 35 -2.76 -4.36 -6.74
N SER A 36 -3.80 -5.12 -6.44
CA SER A 36 -3.90 -6.54 -6.78
C SER A 36 -5.34 -6.92 -7.05
N VAL A 37 -5.55 -8.13 -7.59
CA VAL A 37 -6.88 -8.67 -7.84
C VAL A 37 -7.05 -9.95 -7.01
N THR A 38 -8.17 -10.04 -6.31
CA THR A 38 -8.57 -11.22 -5.53
C THR A 38 -9.06 -12.35 -6.43
N GLU A 39 -9.20 -13.55 -5.88
CA GLU A 39 -9.77 -14.70 -6.60
C GLU A 39 -11.22 -14.48 -7.03
N ASP A 40 -11.94 -13.59 -6.34
CA ASP A 40 -13.31 -13.19 -6.68
C ASP A 40 -13.37 -12.13 -7.80
N GLY A 41 -12.23 -11.76 -8.39
CA GLY A 41 -12.17 -10.73 -9.43
C GLY A 41 -12.47 -9.33 -8.89
N LYS A 42 -12.04 -9.03 -7.66
CA LYS A 42 -12.15 -7.68 -7.08
C LYS A 42 -10.78 -7.02 -6.99
N LEU A 43 -10.73 -5.74 -7.36
CA LEU A 43 -9.55 -4.90 -7.20
C LEU A 43 -9.35 -4.57 -5.71
N GLN A 44 -8.12 -4.75 -5.24
CA GLN A 44 -7.65 -4.32 -3.94
C GLN A 44 -6.48 -3.35 -4.10
N MET A 45 -6.40 -2.38 -3.21
CA MET A 45 -5.34 -1.39 -3.17
C MET A 45 -4.79 -1.28 -1.76
N PHE A 46 -3.46 -1.21 -1.65
CA PHE A 46 -2.73 -1.19 -0.40
C PHE A 46 -1.76 -0.01 -0.38
N THR A 47 -1.60 0.61 0.77
CA THR A 47 -0.56 1.61 0.98
C THR A 47 0.14 1.35 2.31
N GLY A 48 1.44 1.59 2.35
CA GLY A 48 2.22 1.43 3.57
C GLY A 48 2.04 2.61 4.51
N ASN A 49 1.99 2.34 5.82
CA ASN A 49 2.03 3.36 6.87
C ASN A 49 3.31 4.22 6.84
N ASN A 50 4.36 3.73 6.18
CA ASN A 50 5.59 4.46 5.89
C ASN A 50 5.48 5.32 4.62
N LYS A 51 4.29 5.53 4.05
CA LYS A 51 4.03 6.47 2.94
C LYS A 51 2.82 7.36 3.18
N VAL A 52 1.84 6.89 3.96
CA VAL A 52 0.61 7.62 4.25
C VAL A 52 0.42 7.74 5.76
N SER A 53 0.19 8.97 6.21
CA SER A 53 -0.25 9.28 7.58
C SER A 53 -1.69 9.79 7.50
N GLY A 54 -2.65 8.95 7.90
CA GLY A 54 -4.09 9.27 7.90
C GLY A 54 -4.96 8.36 7.02
N ASP A 55 -6.24 8.73 6.90
CA ASP A 55 -7.25 7.96 6.17
C ASP A 55 -6.98 7.99 4.66
N VAL A 56 -7.25 6.85 4.01
CA VAL A 56 -7.26 6.72 2.54
C VAL A 56 -8.70 6.69 2.07
N SER A 57 -9.07 7.67 1.24
CA SER A 57 -10.39 7.75 0.62
C SER A 57 -10.31 7.52 -0.88
N PHE A 58 -11.29 6.79 -1.42
CA PHE A 58 -11.49 6.61 -2.85
C PHE A 58 -12.77 7.33 -3.28
N SER A 59 -12.73 8.02 -4.40
CA SER A 59 -13.86 8.79 -4.94
C SER A 59 -13.93 8.72 -6.46
N GLY A 60 -15.04 9.19 -7.02
CA GLY A 60 -15.28 9.23 -8.46
C GLY A 60 -16.10 8.05 -8.99
N GLY A 61 -16.44 8.10 -10.28
CA GLY A 61 -17.30 7.10 -10.92
C GLY A 61 -16.69 5.70 -10.92
N LEU A 62 -15.39 5.59 -11.19
CA LEU A 62 -14.65 4.33 -11.22
C LEU A 62 -14.66 3.62 -9.85
N ALA A 63 -14.50 4.37 -8.76
CA ALA A 63 -14.56 3.82 -7.41
C ALA A 63 -15.95 3.24 -7.10
N GLY A 64 -17.01 3.91 -7.54
CA GLY A 64 -18.39 3.42 -7.40
C GLY A 64 -18.66 2.17 -8.23
N GLU A 65 -18.16 2.11 -9.46
CA GLU A 65 -18.36 0.98 -10.38
C GLU A 65 -17.58 -0.27 -9.95
N LEU A 66 -16.35 -0.10 -9.46
CA LEU A 66 -15.53 -1.19 -8.92
C LEU A 66 -15.93 -1.59 -7.48
N GLY A 67 -16.88 -0.87 -6.86
CA GLY A 67 -17.33 -1.15 -5.50
C GLY A 67 -16.24 -0.94 -4.44
N ILE A 68 -15.31 0.00 -4.68
CA ILE A 68 -14.21 0.29 -3.76
C ILE A 68 -14.77 0.85 -2.46
N GLN A 69 -14.37 0.23 -1.35
CA GLN A 69 -14.78 0.64 -0.01
C GLN A 69 -13.77 1.62 0.60
N ALA A 70 -14.14 2.25 1.71
CA ALA A 70 -13.22 3.08 2.48
C ALA A 70 -11.98 2.26 2.90
N GLY A 71 -10.83 2.94 2.97
CA GLY A 71 -9.59 2.31 3.42
C GLY A 71 -9.76 1.70 4.80
N LYS A 72 -9.25 0.49 4.97
CA LYS A 72 -9.18 -0.21 6.25
C LYS A 72 -7.73 -0.30 6.69
N GLU A 73 -7.46 0.03 7.96
CA GLU A 73 -6.15 -0.21 8.55
C GLU A 73 -5.96 -1.70 8.81
N VAL A 74 -4.87 -2.26 8.29
CA VAL A 74 -4.45 -3.65 8.51
C VAL A 74 -3.03 -3.63 9.05
N THR A 75 -2.83 -4.32 10.16
CA THR A 75 -1.53 -4.43 10.83
C THR A 75 -1.04 -5.88 10.78
N VAL A 76 0.23 -6.07 11.15
CA VAL A 76 0.86 -7.41 11.21
C VAL A 76 0.07 -8.38 12.10
N ASP A 77 -0.64 -7.89 13.12
CA ASP A 77 -1.47 -8.71 14.03
C ASP A 77 -2.73 -9.25 13.34
N THR A 78 -3.24 -8.55 12.33
CA THR A 78 -4.55 -8.80 11.72
C THR A 78 -4.48 -9.43 10.32
N ILE A 79 -3.29 -9.82 9.87
CA ILE A 79 -3.11 -10.42 8.54
C ILE A 79 -3.72 -11.83 8.48
N ASP A 80 -4.27 -12.19 7.33
CA ASP A 80 -4.83 -13.51 7.07
C ASP A 80 -4.36 -14.00 5.69
N VAL A 81 -3.72 -15.18 5.66
CA VAL A 81 -3.15 -15.80 4.46
C VAL A 81 -3.98 -16.98 3.93
N THR A 82 -5.20 -17.17 4.43
CA THR A 82 -6.09 -18.28 4.02
C THR A 82 -6.73 -18.06 2.65
N SER A 83 -6.65 -16.86 2.09
CA SER A 83 -7.03 -16.51 0.72
C SER A 83 -5.85 -15.89 -0.03
N VAL A 84 -5.86 -15.94 -1.37
CA VAL A 84 -4.89 -15.24 -2.24
C VAL A 84 -4.99 -13.74 -2.01
N GLY A 85 -6.19 -13.16 -1.97
CA GLY A 85 -6.37 -11.74 -1.63
C GLY A 85 -5.71 -11.35 -0.30
N GLY A 86 -6.00 -12.10 0.76
CA GLY A 86 -5.38 -11.89 2.08
C GLY A 86 -3.87 -12.13 2.08
N ALA A 87 -3.37 -13.09 1.31
CA ALA A 87 -1.94 -13.32 1.16
C ALA A 87 -1.22 -12.15 0.45
N GLN A 88 -1.83 -11.58 -0.60
CA GLN A 88 -1.27 -10.40 -1.28
C GLN A 88 -1.24 -9.18 -0.36
N GLU A 89 -2.31 -8.96 0.41
CA GLU A 89 -2.35 -7.92 1.46
C GLU A 89 -1.24 -8.14 2.50
N SER A 90 -1.10 -9.37 2.97
CA SER A 90 -0.09 -9.75 3.97
C SER A 90 1.33 -9.44 3.50
N VAL A 91 1.64 -9.67 2.22
CA VAL A 91 2.95 -9.33 1.64
C VAL A 91 3.21 -7.84 1.71
N ALA A 92 2.23 -7.00 1.36
CA ALA A 92 2.37 -5.55 1.43
C ALA A 92 2.57 -5.05 2.87
N VAL A 93 1.81 -5.61 3.82
CA VAL A 93 1.93 -5.28 5.26
C VAL A 93 3.30 -5.67 5.80
N ILE A 94 3.78 -6.87 5.47
CA ILE A 94 5.10 -7.37 5.91
C ILE A 94 6.23 -6.55 5.31
N ASP A 95 6.17 -6.19 4.02
CA ASP A 95 7.17 -5.35 3.38
C ASP A 95 7.27 -3.97 4.06
N ALA A 96 6.14 -3.35 4.40
CA ALA A 96 6.11 -2.10 5.15
C ALA A 96 6.75 -2.25 6.55
N ALA A 97 6.43 -3.34 7.27
CA ALA A 97 7.00 -3.63 8.58
C ALA A 97 8.52 -3.89 8.51
N LEU A 98 8.99 -4.63 7.51
CA LEU A 98 10.42 -4.90 7.32
C LEU A 98 11.19 -3.63 7.00
N LYS A 99 10.65 -2.75 6.14
CA LYS A 99 11.24 -1.43 5.86
C LYS A 99 11.34 -0.57 7.11
N TYR A 100 10.34 -0.61 7.97
CA TYR A 100 10.36 0.09 9.26
C TYR A 100 11.44 -0.45 10.20
N VAL A 101 11.58 -1.78 10.31
CA VAL A 101 12.64 -2.39 11.12
C VAL A 101 14.03 -2.06 10.57
N ASP A 102 14.19 -2.11 9.24
CA ASP A 102 15.45 -1.81 8.58
C ASP A 102 15.89 -0.35 8.81
N SER A 103 14.97 0.61 8.72
CA SER A 103 15.29 2.02 9.00
C SER A 103 15.79 2.23 10.43
N HIS A 104 15.14 1.59 11.42
CA HIS A 104 15.59 1.66 12.82
C HIS A 104 16.96 1.00 13.01
N ARG A 105 17.23 -0.12 12.34
CA ARG A 105 18.55 -0.77 12.38
C ARG A 105 19.63 0.11 11.76
N ALA A 106 19.34 0.78 10.65
CA ALA A 106 20.26 1.71 10.00
C ALA A 106 20.58 2.90 10.92
N GLU A 107 19.57 3.46 11.59
CA GLU A 107 19.74 4.53 12.58
C GLU A 107 20.61 4.07 13.76
N LEU A 108 20.35 2.90 14.34
CA LEU A 108 21.16 2.34 15.42
C LEU A 108 22.61 2.09 14.99
N GLY A 109 22.83 1.59 13.77
CA GLY A 109 24.18 1.44 13.22
C GLY A 109 24.89 2.78 13.04
N ALA A 110 24.18 3.82 12.59
CA ALA A 110 24.70 5.17 12.50
C ALA A 110 25.06 5.75 13.87
N PHE A 111 24.24 5.50 14.91
CA PHE A 111 24.57 5.88 16.28
C PHE A 111 25.83 5.17 16.79
N GLN A 112 25.97 3.86 16.55
CA GLN A 112 27.16 3.09 16.93
C GLN A 112 28.43 3.65 16.27
N ASN A 113 28.39 3.88 14.95
CA ASN A 113 29.51 4.52 14.23
C ASN A 113 29.86 5.88 14.84
N ARG A 114 28.87 6.66 15.25
CA ARG A 114 29.09 7.98 15.87
C ARG A 114 29.66 7.89 17.29
N PHE A 115 29.33 6.86 18.07
CA PHE A 115 29.91 6.64 19.40
C PHE A 115 31.33 6.05 19.34
N ASP A 116 31.61 5.16 18.39
CA ASP A 116 32.95 4.57 18.21
C ASP A 116 33.95 5.55 17.56
N HIS A 117 33.44 6.60 16.90
CA HIS A 117 34.25 7.67 16.30
C HIS A 117 34.27 8.98 17.11
N ALA A 118 33.71 9.01 18.33
CA ALA A 118 33.76 10.14 19.27
C ALA A 118 34.74 9.88 20.41
#